data_AF-A0A1V6E4R0-F1
#
_entry.id   AF-A0A1V6E4R0-F1
#
_cell.length_a   1.000
_cell.length_b   1.000
_cell.length_c   1.000
_cell.angle_alpha   90.00
_cell.angle_beta   90.00
_cell.angle_gamma   90.00
#
_symmetry.space_group_name_H-M   'P 1'
#
loop_
_entity.id
_entity.type
_entity.pdbx_description
1 polymer ?
#
loop_
_entity_poly.entity_id
_entity_poly.type
_entity_poly.pdbx_seq_one_letter_code
_entity_poly.pdbx_strand_id
1 'polypeptide(L)'
;MQTTGKELEATLARLAAMSRAVGIHLVLATQRPSIDVITGLIKANIPSRIAFMVASKFDSRTIIDMVGAEKLLGRGDMLFSGAQDPFPVRMQGAFVSEEEVERVVAHVKTLGEPEYIDEEIFVDEEESEEPTLFDEDGSDPLFEKALEIVLQQGKASVSYIQRRLKIGFNRAARLVEMMEDKGIVGPAQGSKPRDVLRNPEVFDSHGMNSSFNLNSKPPIGPSLDTGSRRPIAQGQIGQDDQDKGRLSQ
;
A
#
# COMPACT_ATOMS: atom_id res chain seq x y z
N MET A 1 -8.89 16.04 -15.71
CA MET A 1 -8.65 17.42 -15.26
C MET A 1 -7.24 17.82 -15.67
N GLN A 2 -7.03 18.90 -16.45
CA GLN A 2 -5.69 19.47 -16.61
C GLN A 2 -5.37 20.19 -15.30
N THR A 3 -4.56 19.58 -14.44
CA THR A 3 -4.12 20.19 -13.18
C THR A 3 -3.39 21.49 -13.51
N THR A 4 -3.92 22.63 -13.07
CA THR A 4 -3.29 23.92 -13.32
C THR A 4 -1.98 23.96 -12.54
N GLY A 5 -0.89 24.53 -13.10
CA GLY A 5 0.43 24.50 -12.45
C GLY A 5 0.43 24.99 -10.99
N LYS A 6 -0.46 25.93 -10.64
CA LYS A 6 -0.63 26.45 -9.27
C LYS A 6 -1.25 25.44 -8.30
N GLU A 7 -2.21 24.63 -8.74
CA GLU A 7 -2.87 23.62 -7.91
C GLU A 7 -1.92 22.47 -7.58
N LEU A 8 -1.08 22.10 -8.57
CA LEU A 8 -0.01 21.12 -8.39
C LEU A 8 1.03 21.62 -7.39
N GLU A 9 1.47 22.88 -7.51
CA GLU A 9 2.45 23.48 -6.60
C GLU A 9 1.95 23.51 -5.16
N ALA A 10 0.69 23.93 -4.93
CA ALA A 10 0.08 23.95 -3.60
C ALA A 10 -0.04 22.53 -3.00
N THR A 11 -0.41 21.55 -3.82
CA THR A 11 -0.51 20.15 -3.38
C THR A 11 0.85 19.56 -3.03
N LEU A 12 1.87 19.85 -3.85
CA LEU A 12 3.24 19.39 -3.61
C LEU A 12 3.83 20.04 -2.35
N ALA A 13 3.59 21.33 -2.15
CA ALA A 13 4.00 22.04 -0.94
C ALA A 13 3.35 21.44 0.31
N ARG A 14 2.04 21.16 0.27
CA ARG A 14 1.31 20.50 1.37
C ARG A 14 1.86 19.11 1.68
N LEU A 15 2.08 18.30 0.64
CA LEU A 15 2.69 16.97 0.79
C LEU A 15 4.09 17.08 1.43
N ALA A 16 4.96 17.93 0.90
CA ALA A 16 6.32 18.11 1.43
C ALA A 16 6.32 18.57 2.90
N ALA A 17 5.38 19.43 3.30
CA ALA A 17 5.29 19.93 4.67
C ALA A 17 4.85 18.87 5.70
N MET A 18 3.90 17.99 5.34
CA MET A 18 3.22 17.09 6.29
C MET A 18 3.71 15.63 6.24
N SER A 19 4.36 15.23 5.16
CA SER A 19 4.66 13.83 4.85
C SER A 19 5.72 13.16 5.74
N ARG A 20 6.62 13.92 6.36
CA ARG A 20 7.77 13.38 7.11
C ARG A 20 7.37 12.42 8.23
N ALA A 21 6.34 12.77 9.00
CA ALA A 21 5.93 11.97 10.16
C ALA A 21 5.19 10.68 9.76
N VAL A 22 4.63 10.63 8.54
CA VAL A 22 3.88 9.50 8.02
C VAL A 22 4.70 8.60 7.08
N GLY A 23 6.00 8.89 6.91
CA GLY A 23 6.92 8.07 6.12
C GLY A 23 6.77 8.22 4.61
N ILE A 24 6.17 9.32 4.13
CA ILE A 24 6.12 9.64 2.71
C ILE A 24 7.28 10.59 2.39
N HIS A 25 8.04 10.29 1.34
CA HIS A 25 9.21 11.06 0.92
C HIS A 25 9.13 11.42 -0.56
N LEU A 26 9.49 12.66 -0.89
CA LEU A 26 9.46 13.17 -2.25
C LEU A 26 10.88 13.33 -2.79
N VAL A 27 11.11 12.85 -4.01
CA VAL A 27 12.33 13.11 -4.79
C VAL A 27 11.92 13.82 -6.06
N LEU A 28 12.35 15.07 -6.21
CA LEU A 28 12.06 15.88 -7.40
C LEU A 28 13.35 16.10 -8.19
N ALA A 29 13.30 15.84 -9.50
CA ALA A 29 14.42 16.04 -10.41
C ALA A 29 13.97 16.88 -11.60
N THR A 30 14.83 17.83 -12.03
CA THR A 30 14.58 18.66 -13.20
C THR A 30 15.90 18.99 -13.90
N GLN A 31 15.86 19.09 -15.23
CA GLN A 31 16.95 19.65 -16.04
C GLN A 31 16.76 21.15 -16.32
N ARG A 32 15.63 21.73 -15.91
CA ARG A 32 15.28 23.13 -16.15
C ARG A 32 15.20 23.88 -14.80
N PRO A 33 16.34 24.31 -14.24
CA PRO A 33 16.39 25.02 -12.97
C PRO A 33 16.00 26.50 -13.11
N SER A 34 14.76 26.78 -13.52
CA SER A 34 14.20 28.13 -13.59
C SER A 34 13.34 28.45 -12.36
N ILE A 35 13.12 29.74 -12.09
CA ILE A 35 12.29 30.22 -10.97
C ILE A 35 10.84 29.72 -11.10
N ASP A 36 10.36 29.56 -12.34
CA ASP A 36 9.01 29.05 -12.61
C ASP A 36 8.84 27.56 -12.29
N VAL A 37 9.95 26.81 -12.21
CA VAL A 37 9.95 25.37 -11.88
C VAL A 37 10.33 25.15 -10.41
N ILE A 38 11.41 25.80 -9.96
CA ILE A 38 11.90 25.75 -8.59
C ILE A 38 11.46 27.03 -7.88
N THR A 39 10.16 27.11 -7.64
CA THR A 39 9.52 28.29 -7.05
C THR A 39 9.90 28.47 -5.58
N GLY A 40 9.54 29.62 -5.01
CA GLY A 40 9.73 29.88 -3.58
C GLY A 40 9.00 28.87 -2.67
N LEU A 41 7.79 28.44 -3.04
CA LEU A 41 7.01 27.46 -2.25
C LEU A 41 7.67 26.08 -2.25
N ILE A 42 8.21 25.66 -3.41
CA ILE A 42 8.97 24.41 -3.52
C ILE A 42 10.22 24.48 -2.63
N LYS A 43 10.99 25.58 -2.74
CA LYS A 43 12.20 25.78 -1.91
C LYS A 43 11.89 25.79 -0.42
N ALA A 44 10.78 26.42 0.00
CA ALA A 44 10.40 26.52 1.40
C ALA A 44 10.11 25.14 2.05
N ASN A 45 9.61 24.17 1.28
CA ASN A 45 9.22 22.86 1.80
C ASN A 45 10.23 21.73 1.50
N ILE A 46 11.21 21.98 0.63
CA ILE A 46 12.24 21.01 0.25
C ILE A 46 13.62 21.60 0.58
N PRO A 47 14.09 21.43 1.83
CA PRO A 47 15.32 22.07 2.31
C PRO A 47 16.59 21.31 1.89
N SER A 48 16.50 20.01 1.58
CA SER A 48 17.64 19.21 1.10
C SER A 48 17.69 19.24 -0.42
N ARG A 49 18.82 19.65 -0.99
CA ARG A 49 18.95 19.91 -2.43
C ARG A 49 20.28 19.41 -2.96
N ILE A 50 20.24 18.90 -4.19
CA ILE A 50 21.42 18.46 -4.94
C ILE A 50 21.45 19.25 -6.24
N ALA A 51 22.58 19.88 -6.54
CA ALA A 51 22.84 20.49 -7.83
C ALA A 51 24.00 19.77 -8.53
N PHE A 52 23.73 19.20 -9.70
CA PHE A 52 24.76 18.80 -10.65
C PHE A 52 25.26 20.03 -11.43
N MET A 53 26.21 19.81 -12.34
CA MET A 53 26.71 20.86 -13.24
C MET A 53 25.56 21.57 -13.96
N VAL A 54 25.51 22.89 -13.83
CA VAL A 54 24.54 23.77 -14.49
C VAL A 54 25.24 24.77 -15.40
N ALA A 55 24.48 25.39 -16.31
CA ALA A 55 25.02 26.31 -17.30
C ALA A 55 25.48 27.65 -16.71
N SER A 56 24.83 28.13 -15.64
CA SER A 56 25.06 29.49 -15.15
C SER A 56 25.03 29.62 -13.62
N LYS A 57 25.63 30.71 -13.12
CA LYS A 57 25.52 31.15 -11.72
C LYS A 57 24.08 31.39 -11.29
N PHE A 58 23.22 31.78 -12.22
CA PHE A 58 21.80 32.01 -11.95
C PHE A 58 21.10 30.67 -11.65
N ASP A 59 21.31 29.66 -12.50
CA ASP A 59 20.79 28.31 -12.30
C ASP A 59 21.27 27.69 -10.98
N SER A 60 22.55 27.89 -10.64
CA SER A 60 23.11 27.43 -9.36
C SER A 60 22.33 28.04 -8.19
N ARG A 61 22.09 29.35 -8.22
CA ARG A 61 21.31 30.03 -7.17
C ARG A 61 19.85 29.58 -7.15
N THR A 62 19.27 29.27 -8.30
CA THR A 62 17.90 28.76 -8.35
C THR A 62 17.75 27.44 -7.59
N ILE A 63 18.74 26.54 -7.67
CA ILE A 63 18.69 25.23 -7.01
C ILE A 63 19.13 25.30 -5.55
N ILE A 64 20.32 25.85 -5.26
CA ILE A 64 20.96 25.76 -3.93
C ILE A 64 21.13 27.11 -3.23
N ASP A 65 20.49 28.18 -3.73
CA ASP A 65 20.57 29.55 -3.20
C ASP A 65 22.01 30.14 -3.16
N MET A 66 22.99 29.42 -3.71
CA MET A 66 24.40 29.76 -3.77
C MET A 66 24.98 29.54 -5.18
N VAL A 67 26.13 30.15 -5.44
CA VAL A 67 26.93 29.88 -6.66
C VAL A 67 27.88 28.72 -6.42
N GLY A 68 28.28 28.03 -7.48
CA GLY A 68 29.28 26.96 -7.42
C GLY A 68 28.93 25.78 -8.32
N ALA A 69 27.64 25.51 -8.55
CA ALA A 69 27.23 24.39 -9.40
C ALA A 69 27.64 24.60 -10.87
N GLU A 70 27.80 25.85 -11.32
CA GLU A 70 28.30 26.17 -12.67
C GLU A 70 29.78 25.84 -12.88
N LYS A 71 30.51 25.50 -11.81
CA LYS A 71 31.93 25.14 -11.83
C LYS A 71 32.19 23.64 -11.69
N LEU A 72 31.13 22.85 -11.56
CA LEU A 72 31.24 21.40 -11.48
C LEU A 72 31.74 20.82 -12.81
N LEU A 73 32.32 19.63 -12.73
CA LEU A 73 32.98 18.96 -13.86
C LEU A 73 32.03 18.07 -14.68
N GLY A 74 30.77 17.96 -14.24
CA GLY A 74 29.80 17.00 -14.79
C GLY A 74 30.09 15.57 -14.34
N ARG A 75 29.51 14.57 -15.05
CA ARG A 75 29.75 13.13 -14.82
C ARG A 75 29.64 12.70 -13.34
N GLY A 76 28.60 13.17 -12.67
CA GLY A 76 28.33 12.83 -11.26
C GLY A 76 28.88 13.82 -10.23
N ASP A 77 29.71 14.79 -10.62
CA ASP A 77 30.16 15.86 -9.71
C ASP A 77 28.96 16.75 -9.33
N MET A 78 28.75 16.94 -8.02
CA MET A 78 27.56 17.61 -7.47
C MET A 78 27.86 18.39 -6.19
N LEU A 79 26.98 19.35 -5.89
CA LEU A 79 26.89 20.04 -4.60
C LEU A 79 25.63 19.60 -3.87
N PHE A 80 25.77 19.21 -2.61
CA PHE A 80 24.67 18.86 -1.71
C PHE A 80 24.52 19.93 -0.63
N SER A 81 23.32 20.52 -0.52
CA SER A 81 22.93 21.39 0.59
C SER A 81 21.92 20.64 1.45
N GLY A 82 22.22 20.51 2.74
CA GLY A 82 21.36 19.82 3.69
C GLY A 82 20.31 20.73 4.31
N ALA A 83 19.33 20.13 5.00
CA ALA A 83 18.36 20.90 5.78
C ALA A 83 18.96 21.57 7.03
N GLN A 84 20.03 21.00 7.58
CA GLN A 84 20.69 21.49 8.80
C GLN A 84 21.83 22.46 8.50
N ASP A 85 22.52 22.26 7.38
CA ASP A 85 23.64 23.08 6.95
C ASP A 85 23.38 23.60 5.54
N PRO A 86 23.17 24.92 5.39
CA PRO A 86 22.92 25.53 4.09
C PRO A 86 24.21 25.67 3.25
N PHE A 87 25.40 25.41 3.81
CA PHE A 87 26.65 25.44 3.06
C PHE A 87 26.82 24.15 2.25
N PRO A 88 26.86 24.24 0.90
CA PRO A 88 26.92 23.05 0.07
C PRO A 88 28.24 22.30 0.22
N VAL A 89 28.15 20.99 0.41
CA VAL A 89 29.29 20.07 0.39
C VAL A 89 29.43 19.49 -1.01
N ARG A 90 30.64 19.51 -1.56
CA ARG A 90 30.93 18.90 -2.87
C ARG A 90 31.05 17.38 -2.72
N MET A 91 30.37 16.65 -3.59
CA MET A 91 30.31 15.19 -3.58
C MET A 91 30.47 14.65 -5.01
N GLN A 92 30.93 13.40 -5.11
CA GLN A 92 30.99 12.66 -6.37
C GLN A 92 29.90 11.58 -6.35
N GLY A 93 28.99 11.64 -7.32
CA GLY A 93 27.97 10.63 -7.52
C GLY A 93 28.58 9.30 -7.96
N ALA A 94 28.07 8.21 -7.40
CA ALA A 94 28.38 6.87 -7.86
C ALA A 94 27.83 6.68 -9.28
N PHE A 95 28.66 6.15 -10.17
CA PHE A 95 28.22 5.74 -11.49
C PHE A 95 27.58 4.36 -11.39
N VAL A 96 26.41 4.21 -11.99
CA VAL A 96 25.71 2.95 -12.15
C VAL A 96 25.32 2.85 -13.62
N SER A 97 25.73 1.76 -14.27
CA SER A 97 25.41 1.54 -15.68
C SER A 97 23.97 1.06 -15.88
N GLU A 98 23.45 1.18 -17.09
CA GLU A 98 22.11 0.68 -17.43
C GLU A 98 22.02 -0.85 -17.20
N GLU A 99 23.08 -1.58 -17.56
CA GLU A 99 23.15 -3.02 -17.34
C GLU A 99 23.16 -3.38 -15.84
N GLU A 100 23.75 -2.55 -14.98
CA GLU A 100 23.68 -2.72 -13.53
C GLU A 100 22.26 -2.55 -13.00
N VAL A 101 21.53 -1.53 -13.48
CA VAL A 101 20.13 -1.31 -13.13
C VAL A 101 19.28 -2.50 -13.57
N GLU A 102 19.44 -2.97 -14.81
CA GLU A 102 18.71 -4.12 -15.33
C GLU A 102 18.95 -5.40 -14.51
N ARG A 103 20.19 -5.65 -14.10
CA ARG A 103 20.52 -6.81 -13.24
C ARG A 103 19.83 -6.72 -11.89
N VAL A 104 19.81 -5.54 -11.26
CA VAL A 104 19.11 -5.33 -9.98
C VAL A 104 17.61 -5.52 -10.15
N VAL A 105 17.00 -4.93 -11.19
CA VAL A 105 15.57 -5.08 -11.49
C VAL A 105 15.21 -6.54 -11.73
N ALA A 106 16.00 -7.27 -12.52
CA ALA A 106 15.80 -8.69 -12.79
C ALA A 106 15.85 -9.52 -11.50
N HIS A 107 16.80 -9.24 -10.60
CA HIS A 107 16.88 -9.90 -9.32
C HIS A 107 15.67 -9.60 -8.43
N VAL A 108 15.26 -8.34 -8.31
CA VAL A 108 14.10 -7.93 -7.49
C VAL A 108 12.80 -8.61 -7.96
N LYS A 109 12.61 -8.76 -9.28
CA LYS A 109 11.46 -9.49 -9.84
C LYS A 109 11.39 -10.97 -9.42
N THR A 110 12.50 -11.58 -9.03
CA THR A 110 12.50 -12.96 -8.51
C THR A 110 11.99 -13.06 -7.08
N LEU A 111 11.93 -11.95 -6.35
CA LEU A 111 11.52 -11.92 -4.94
C LEU A 111 9.99 -11.88 -4.77
N GLY A 112 9.25 -11.49 -5.80
CA GLY A 112 7.79 -11.46 -5.78
C GLY A 112 7.18 -10.61 -6.89
N GLU A 113 5.88 -10.81 -7.11
CA GLU A 113 5.08 -9.98 -8.02
C GLU A 113 4.65 -8.67 -7.33
N PRO A 114 4.56 -7.55 -8.06
CA PRO A 114 4.10 -6.28 -7.51
C PRO A 114 2.62 -6.31 -7.10
N GLU A 115 2.32 -5.86 -5.88
CA GLU A 115 0.96 -5.60 -5.41
C GLU A 115 0.60 -4.14 -5.69
N TYR A 116 -0.06 -3.89 -6.82
CA TYR A 116 -0.50 -2.54 -7.20
C TYR A 116 -1.77 -2.14 -6.44
N ILE A 117 -1.76 -0.90 -5.93
CA ILE A 117 -2.96 -0.27 -5.35
C ILE A 117 -3.87 0.15 -6.50
N ASP A 118 -5.16 -0.21 -6.41
CA ASP A 118 -6.17 0.10 -7.42
C ASP A 118 -6.31 1.62 -7.59
N GLU A 119 -6.11 2.14 -8.81
CA GLU A 119 -6.13 3.58 -9.12
C GLU A 119 -7.49 4.22 -8.78
N GLU A 120 -8.54 3.43 -8.70
CA GLU A 120 -9.88 3.89 -8.34
C GLU A 120 -10.05 4.27 -6.86
N ILE A 121 -9.07 3.94 -6.00
CA ILE A 121 -9.01 4.42 -4.60
C ILE A 121 -8.76 5.94 -4.55
N PHE A 122 -8.20 6.52 -5.62
CA PHE A 122 -7.88 7.94 -5.70
C PHE A 122 -8.93 8.76 -6.46
N VAL A 123 -10.10 8.20 -6.78
CA VAL A 123 -11.20 8.97 -7.36
C VAL A 123 -11.88 9.74 -6.23
N ASP A 124 -11.81 11.07 -6.31
CA ASP A 124 -12.47 11.96 -5.35
C ASP A 124 -13.95 11.59 -5.22
N GLU A 125 -14.43 11.48 -3.98
CA GLU A 125 -15.82 11.15 -3.62
C GLU A 125 -16.86 12.17 -4.13
N GLU A 126 -16.43 13.24 -4.81
CA GLU A 126 -17.30 14.36 -5.21
C GLU A 126 -18.24 14.05 -6.39
N GLU A 127 -18.09 12.93 -7.11
CA GLU A 127 -18.90 12.66 -8.31
C GLU A 127 -20.03 11.61 -8.12
N SER A 128 -20.37 11.21 -6.89
CA SER A 128 -21.47 10.25 -6.67
C SER A 128 -22.38 10.54 -5.47
N GLU A 129 -22.84 11.79 -5.33
CA GLU A 129 -24.17 12.04 -4.74
C GLU A 129 -25.27 11.67 -5.75
N GLU A 130 -25.33 10.39 -6.14
CA GLU A 130 -26.59 9.84 -6.65
C GLU A 130 -27.56 9.82 -5.45
N PRO A 131 -28.72 10.47 -5.52
CA PRO A 131 -29.68 10.47 -4.43
C PRO A 131 -29.99 9.02 -4.06
N THR A 132 -29.86 8.70 -2.77
CA THR A 132 -30.21 7.38 -2.25
C THR A 132 -31.72 7.16 -2.41
N LEU A 133 -32.12 6.66 -3.56
CA LEU A 133 -33.45 6.10 -3.79
C LEU A 133 -33.50 4.79 -3.00
N PHE A 134 -34.04 4.85 -1.79
CA PHE A 134 -34.50 3.68 -1.06
C PHE A 134 -35.97 3.47 -1.42
N ASP A 135 -36.35 2.24 -1.73
CA ASP A 135 -37.76 1.87 -1.78
C ASP A 135 -38.36 1.89 -0.35
N GLU A 136 -39.69 1.99 -0.22
CA GLU A 136 -40.41 2.14 1.07
C GLU A 136 -40.09 1.03 2.11
N ASP A 137 -39.49 -0.09 1.68
CA ASP A 137 -39.07 -1.22 2.52
C ASP A 137 -37.59 -1.18 2.97
N GLY A 138 -36.85 -0.11 2.64
CA GLY A 138 -35.45 0.06 3.06
C GLY A 138 -34.42 -0.77 2.27
N SER A 139 -34.82 -1.37 1.15
CA SER A 139 -33.91 -2.09 0.24
C SER A 139 -33.21 -1.14 -0.73
N ASP A 140 -31.90 -1.34 -0.96
CA ASP A 140 -31.16 -0.65 -2.02
C ASP A 140 -31.55 -1.25 -3.39
N PRO A 141 -32.01 -0.45 -4.37
CA PRO A 141 -32.41 -0.93 -5.70
C PRO A 141 -31.31 -1.67 -6.47
N LEU A 142 -30.05 -1.48 -6.10
CA LEU A 142 -28.91 -2.15 -6.71
C LEU A 142 -28.50 -3.45 -6.01
N PHE A 143 -29.20 -3.84 -4.94
CA PHE A 143 -28.87 -5.02 -4.15
C PHE A 143 -28.91 -6.32 -4.96
N GLU A 144 -29.95 -6.54 -5.76
CA GLU A 144 -30.06 -7.74 -6.59
C GLU A 144 -28.96 -7.82 -7.65
N LYS A 145 -28.64 -6.70 -8.29
CA LYS A 145 -27.54 -6.63 -9.26
C LYS A 145 -26.19 -6.89 -8.60
N ALA A 146 -25.96 -6.31 -7.41
CA ALA A 146 -24.75 -6.54 -6.64
C ALA A 146 -24.60 -8.02 -6.27
N LEU A 147 -25.70 -8.67 -5.90
CA LEU A 147 -25.75 -10.08 -5.54
C LEU A 147 -25.39 -10.96 -6.74
N GLU A 148 -25.97 -10.71 -7.91
CA GLU A 148 -25.65 -11.44 -9.14
C GLU A 148 -24.15 -11.37 -9.46
N ILE A 149 -23.57 -10.18 -9.34
CA ILE A 149 -22.15 -9.91 -9.57
C ILE A 149 -21.27 -10.73 -8.61
N VAL A 150 -21.62 -10.74 -7.33
CA VAL A 150 -20.88 -11.49 -6.29
C VAL A 150 -20.98 -13.00 -6.52
N LEU A 151 -22.16 -13.50 -6.89
CA LEU A 151 -22.39 -14.92 -7.17
C LEU A 151 -21.62 -15.38 -8.41
N GLN A 152 -21.60 -14.57 -9.48
CA GLN A 152 -20.84 -14.86 -10.69
C GLN A 152 -19.33 -14.90 -10.44
N GLN A 153 -18.80 -14.00 -9.60
CA GLN A 153 -17.37 -13.96 -9.32
C GLN A 153 -16.94 -14.96 -8.23
N GLY A 154 -17.87 -15.39 -7.37
CA GLY A 154 -17.57 -16.29 -6.24
C GLY A 154 -16.79 -15.64 -5.09
N LYS A 155 -16.60 -14.31 -5.14
CA LYS A 155 -15.94 -13.51 -4.10
C LYS A 155 -16.65 -12.15 -4.00
N ALA A 156 -16.75 -11.62 -2.79
CA ALA A 156 -17.34 -10.31 -2.54
C ALA A 156 -16.26 -9.30 -2.12
N SER A 157 -16.03 -8.30 -2.95
CA SER A 157 -15.17 -7.16 -2.62
C SER A 157 -15.95 -5.87 -2.81
N VAL A 158 -15.87 -4.96 -1.84
CA VAL A 158 -16.50 -3.63 -1.89
C VAL A 158 -16.07 -2.91 -3.18
N SER A 159 -14.76 -2.87 -3.46
CA SER A 159 -14.21 -2.26 -4.67
C SER A 159 -14.70 -2.93 -5.95
N TYR A 160 -14.93 -4.24 -5.94
CA TYR A 160 -15.45 -4.95 -7.12
C TYR A 160 -16.91 -4.59 -7.42
N ILE A 161 -17.75 -4.54 -6.38
CA ILE A 161 -19.16 -4.13 -6.51
C ILE A 161 -19.23 -2.66 -6.93
N GLN A 162 -18.39 -1.81 -6.34
CA GLN A 162 -18.24 -0.39 -6.67
C GLN A 162 -18.01 -0.20 -8.17
N ARG A 163 -17.01 -0.90 -8.75
CA ARG A 163 -16.71 -0.87 -10.19
C ARG A 163 -17.86 -1.30 -11.07
N ARG A 164 -18.44 -2.45 -10.74
CA ARG A 164 -19.39 -3.12 -11.63
C ARG A 164 -20.73 -2.41 -11.67
N LEU A 165 -21.08 -1.69 -10.60
CA LEU A 165 -22.31 -0.91 -10.47
C LEU A 165 -22.11 0.60 -10.62
N LYS A 166 -20.87 1.10 -10.70
CA LYS A 166 -20.53 2.52 -10.80
C LYS A 166 -21.18 3.36 -9.68
N ILE A 167 -21.01 2.90 -8.45
CA ILE A 167 -21.54 3.55 -7.24
C ILE A 167 -20.41 4.00 -6.32
N GLY A 168 -20.70 4.88 -5.36
CA GLY A 168 -19.73 5.29 -4.34
C GLY A 168 -19.36 4.18 -3.35
N PHE A 169 -18.17 4.28 -2.74
CA PHE A 169 -17.63 3.28 -1.81
C PHE A 169 -18.59 2.98 -0.66
N ASN A 170 -19.15 4.00 -0.01
CA ASN A 170 -20.08 3.83 1.12
C ASN A 170 -21.35 3.07 0.75
N ARG A 171 -21.83 3.20 -0.50
CA ARG A 171 -22.98 2.43 -0.99
C ARG A 171 -22.57 0.99 -1.28
N ALA A 172 -21.42 0.77 -1.92
CA ALA A 172 -20.88 -0.56 -2.16
C ALA A 172 -20.57 -1.32 -0.87
N ALA A 173 -20.02 -0.65 0.15
CA ALA A 173 -19.73 -1.22 1.47
C ALA A 173 -21.01 -1.69 2.15
N ARG A 174 -22.04 -0.83 2.18
CA ARG A 174 -23.37 -1.19 2.69
C ARG A 174 -24.01 -2.35 1.94
N LEU A 175 -23.86 -2.42 0.62
CA LEU A 175 -24.33 -3.57 -0.16
C LEU A 175 -23.67 -4.89 0.29
N VAL A 176 -22.35 -4.87 0.53
CA VAL A 176 -21.61 -6.04 1.05
C VAL A 176 -22.03 -6.38 2.49
N GLU A 177 -22.23 -5.39 3.34
CA GLU A 177 -22.71 -5.57 4.73
C GLU A 177 -24.11 -6.19 4.75
N MET A 178 -25.04 -5.73 3.91
CA MET A 178 -26.37 -6.34 3.78
C MET A 178 -26.30 -7.79 3.29
N MET A 179 -25.32 -8.14 2.44
CA MET A 179 -25.10 -9.53 2.03
C MET A 179 -24.51 -10.40 3.15
N GLU A 180 -23.69 -9.81 4.04
CA GLU A 180 -23.20 -10.47 5.25
C GLU A 180 -24.35 -10.72 6.24
N ASP A 181 -25.19 -9.71 6.51
CA ASP A 181 -26.35 -9.83 7.40
C ASP A 181 -27.34 -10.90 6.92
N LYS A 182 -27.49 -11.05 5.60
CA LYS A 182 -28.31 -12.10 4.96
C LYS A 182 -27.60 -13.46 4.88
N GLY A 183 -26.36 -13.58 5.36
CA GLY A 183 -25.60 -14.83 5.38
C GLY A 183 -25.14 -15.34 4.01
N ILE A 184 -25.06 -14.45 3.02
CA ILE A 184 -24.62 -14.74 1.64
C ILE A 184 -23.10 -14.63 1.55
N VAL A 185 -22.52 -13.64 2.23
CA VAL A 185 -21.08 -13.35 2.26
C VAL A 185 -20.55 -13.55 3.67
N GLY A 186 -19.32 -14.05 3.79
CA GLY A 186 -18.66 -14.26 5.08
C GLY A 186 -18.20 -12.97 5.76
N PRO A 187 -17.66 -13.08 6.99
CA PRO A 187 -17.22 -11.92 7.76
C PRO A 187 -16.06 -11.18 7.09
N ALA A 188 -15.89 -9.91 7.46
CA ALA A 188 -14.80 -9.09 6.96
C ALA A 188 -13.42 -9.72 7.22
N GLN A 189 -12.59 -9.83 6.18
CA GLN A 189 -11.22 -10.35 6.25
C GLN A 189 -10.19 -9.23 5.99
N GLY A 190 -10.31 -8.11 6.71
CA GLY A 190 -9.46 -6.93 6.49
C GLY A 190 -9.63 -6.38 5.07
N SER A 191 -8.52 -6.24 4.32
CA SER A 191 -8.52 -5.78 2.92
C SER A 191 -8.84 -6.88 1.89
N LYS A 192 -8.93 -8.15 2.31
CA LYS A 192 -9.16 -9.27 1.38
C LYS A 192 -10.65 -9.37 1.00
N PRO A 193 -10.95 -9.81 -0.24
CA PRO A 193 -12.32 -10.16 -0.63
C PRO A 193 -12.91 -11.21 0.32
N ARG A 194 -14.18 -11.05 0.67
CA ARG A 194 -14.94 -11.97 1.51
C ARG A 194 -15.39 -13.18 0.70
N ASP A 195 -15.38 -14.35 1.34
CA ASP A 195 -15.85 -15.59 0.74
C ASP A 195 -17.38 -15.60 0.61
N VAL A 196 -17.89 -16.15 -0.49
CA VAL A 196 -19.34 -16.33 -0.70
C VAL A 196 -19.75 -17.65 -0.05
N LEU A 197 -20.66 -17.57 0.93
CA LEU A 197 -21.07 -18.70 1.76
C LEU A 197 -22.27 -19.47 1.17
N ARG A 198 -23.18 -18.79 0.47
CA ARG A 198 -24.46 -19.39 0.00
C ARG A 198 -24.91 -18.80 -1.34
N ASN A 199 -25.43 -19.65 -2.22
CA ASN A 199 -26.15 -19.22 -3.43
C ASN A 199 -27.66 -19.21 -3.15
N PRO A 200 -28.33 -18.04 -3.14
CA PRO A 200 -29.77 -17.95 -2.88
C PRO A 200 -30.66 -18.58 -3.97
N GLU A 201 -30.19 -18.75 -5.22
CA GLU A 201 -31.01 -19.36 -6.29
C GLU A 201 -31.32 -20.85 -6.08
N VAL A 202 -30.61 -21.53 -5.18
CA VAL A 202 -30.79 -22.97 -4.95
C VAL A 202 -31.97 -23.28 -4.00
N PHE A 203 -32.53 -22.28 -3.32
CA PHE A 203 -33.58 -22.50 -2.30
C PHE A 203 -35.03 -22.40 -2.81
N ASP A 204 -35.29 -21.74 -3.94
CA ASP A 204 -36.67 -21.58 -4.42
C ASP A 204 -37.22 -22.77 -5.24
N SER A 205 -36.42 -23.81 -5.47
CA SER A 205 -36.85 -24.97 -6.28
C SER A 205 -37.19 -26.25 -5.49
N HIS A 206 -37.00 -26.29 -4.17
CA HIS A 206 -37.28 -27.49 -3.37
C HIS A 206 -38.18 -27.18 -2.18
N GLY A 207 -39.48 -27.12 -2.46
CA GLY A 207 -40.53 -27.14 -1.46
C GLY A 207 -40.53 -28.42 -0.63
N MET A 208 -40.61 -28.22 0.69
CA MET A 208 -41.13 -29.10 1.74
C MET A 208 -40.43 -30.45 2.08
N ASN A 209 -40.28 -30.59 3.40
CA ASN A 209 -40.27 -31.79 4.25
C ASN A 209 -38.94 -32.52 4.48
N SER A 210 -38.28 -32.20 5.59
CA SER A 210 -38.07 -33.20 6.65
C SER A 210 -37.63 -32.55 7.96
N SER A 211 -38.37 -32.86 9.01
CA SER A 211 -38.11 -32.51 10.39
C SER A 211 -36.80 -33.16 10.84
N PHE A 212 -35.74 -32.38 11.06
CA PHE A 212 -34.51 -32.88 11.68
C PHE A 212 -34.60 -32.74 13.20
N ASN A 213 -34.69 -33.89 13.86
CA ASN A 213 -34.83 -34.06 15.30
C ASN A 213 -33.45 -33.92 15.99
N LEU A 214 -33.33 -33.00 16.94
CA LEU A 214 -32.07 -32.58 17.59
C LEU A 214 -31.59 -33.50 18.72
N ASN A 215 -31.87 -34.81 18.65
CA ASN A 215 -31.44 -35.76 19.68
C ASN A 215 -30.95 -37.10 19.09
N SER A 216 -29.69 -37.13 18.64
CA SER A 216 -28.93 -38.38 18.61
C SER A 216 -27.44 -38.11 18.80
N LYS A 217 -26.88 -38.71 19.87
CA LYS A 217 -25.43 -38.72 20.16
C LYS A 217 -24.68 -39.48 19.05
N PRO A 218 -23.43 -39.11 18.73
CA PRO A 218 -22.61 -39.88 17.80
C PRO A 218 -22.22 -41.23 18.41
N PRO A 219 -22.03 -42.29 17.59
CA PRO A 219 -21.68 -43.62 18.08
C PRO A 219 -20.22 -43.68 18.55
N ILE A 220 -20.02 -44.41 19.65
CA ILE A 220 -18.74 -44.69 20.29
C ILE A 220 -18.02 -45.76 19.45
N GLY A 221 -16.84 -45.43 18.90
CA GLY A 221 -15.88 -46.38 18.33
C GLY A 221 -14.92 -46.92 19.40
N PRO A 222 -14.35 -48.12 19.24
CA PRO A 222 -13.84 -48.92 20.35
C PRO A 222 -12.44 -48.49 20.84
N SER A 223 -12.28 -48.65 22.15
CA SER A 223 -11.07 -48.49 22.95
C SER A 223 -9.91 -49.39 22.52
N LEU A 224 -8.73 -48.82 22.39
CA LEU A 224 -7.46 -49.51 22.60
C LEU A 224 -6.64 -48.70 23.60
N ASP A 225 -6.78 -49.08 24.87
CA ASP A 225 -5.80 -48.86 25.92
C ASP A 225 -4.71 -49.93 25.77
N THR A 226 -3.44 -49.53 25.82
CA THR A 226 -2.42 -50.20 26.63
C THR A 226 -1.13 -49.39 26.54
N GLY A 227 -0.73 -48.87 27.70
CA GLY A 227 0.29 -47.85 27.81
C GLY A 227 1.73 -48.32 27.65
N SER A 228 2.62 -47.34 27.65
CA SER A 228 3.90 -47.45 28.32
C SER A 228 4.32 -46.07 28.83
N ARG A 229 4.61 -46.02 30.12
CA ARG A 229 5.03 -44.85 30.89
C ARG A 229 6.53 -44.63 30.72
N ARG A 230 6.91 -43.39 30.35
CA ARG A 230 8.05 -42.57 30.85
C ARG A 230 9.49 -43.17 30.70
N PRO A 231 10.60 -42.40 30.91
CA PRO A 231 10.72 -41.03 31.45
C PRO A 231 11.67 -40.08 30.68
N ILE A 232 11.66 -38.86 31.21
CA ILE A 232 12.56 -37.72 31.03
C ILE A 232 13.99 -38.07 31.53
N ALA A 233 15.02 -37.66 30.79
CA ALA A 233 16.41 -37.45 31.24
C ALA A 233 16.87 -36.15 30.55
N GLN A 234 17.35 -35.06 31.16
CA GLN A 234 18.36 -34.82 32.21
C GLN A 234 19.73 -35.48 31.95
N GLY A 235 20.68 -34.64 31.53
CA GLY A 235 22.15 -34.84 31.50
C GLY A 235 22.78 -33.56 30.94
N GLN A 236 23.23 -32.62 31.78
CA GLN A 236 24.62 -32.42 32.26
C GLN A 236 25.58 -32.02 31.15
N ILE A 237 26.06 -30.76 31.12
CA ILE A 237 27.23 -30.19 31.83
C ILE A 237 28.57 -30.81 31.39
N GLY A 238 29.34 -29.99 30.67
CA GLY A 238 30.82 -29.91 30.62
C GLY A 238 31.09 -28.51 30.04
N GLN A 239 31.62 -27.50 30.73
CA GLN A 239 32.87 -27.37 31.50
C GLN A 239 34.13 -27.76 30.71
N ASP A 240 35.08 -26.81 30.76
CA ASP A 240 36.46 -26.79 30.27
C ASP A 240 36.60 -26.48 28.76
N ASP A 241 37.33 -25.47 28.30
CA ASP A 241 38.58 -24.93 28.84
C ASP A 241 38.73 -23.41 28.69
N GLN A 242 39.29 -22.84 29.75
CA GLN A 242 40.00 -21.58 29.76
C GLN A 242 41.31 -21.76 28.98
N ASP A 243 41.69 -20.81 28.12
CA ASP A 243 42.99 -20.17 28.33
C ASP A 243 43.05 -18.76 27.74
N LYS A 244 43.34 -17.84 28.66
CA LYS A 244 44.25 -16.68 28.59
C LYS A 244 44.68 -16.28 27.17
N GLY A 245 44.48 -15.04 26.71
CA GLY A 245 44.62 -13.79 27.44
C GLY A 245 45.82 -13.00 26.90
N ARG A 246 45.71 -11.67 27.04
CA ARG A 246 46.77 -10.65 26.90
C ARG A 246 47.13 -10.23 25.46
N LEU A 247 47.37 -8.95 25.16
CA LEU A 247 47.43 -7.72 25.96
C LEU A 247 47.49 -6.53 24.98
N SER A 248 46.94 -5.39 25.41
CA SER A 248 47.39 -4.00 25.19
C SER A 248 48.14 -3.66 23.89
N GLN A 249 47.66 -2.69 23.12
CA GLN A 249 47.74 -1.23 23.32
C GLN A 249 46.71 -0.56 22.40
#